data_AF-A0A0Q6S8B3-F1
#
_entry.id   AF-A0A0Q6S8B3-F1
#
_cell.length_a   1.000
_cell.length_b   1.000
_cell.length_c   1.000
_cell.angle_alpha   90.00
_cell.angle_beta   90.00
_cell.angle_gamma   90.00
#
_symmetry.space_group_name_H-M   'P 1'
#
loop_
_entity.id
_entity.type
_entity.pdbx_description
1 polymer ?
#
loop_
_entity_poly.entity_id
_entity_poly.type
_entity_poly.pdbx_seq_one_letter_code
_entity_poly.pdbx_strand_id
1 'polypeptide(L)'
;MRAARLFVWLLALLGTGAAWAVPQVVLVQNSGWMEPFYTDPHSPFKPLVAALAGSVAQPGDALVLAAFNQSLPGAPSPRALLSEQVTNATAAHVQAALAGLETAKKPGGAALADTDLGEAVETTVSRVLQGKPGLVWLVTNNRNSPNNDQATARRNREFYALIHRGAAITKALAFPLRMPVAGEHYRANGLMVYVFAVGQDGARALDAMLAAGRVRRVITEPPARLKPLDRDTVRLVPRKVENAPGVEFSMDAAGRLRADVAPDARTPGATILWQLENTIYPYTIAGAAISARSVLGGENRPIVLRTTTVARLAPGRAEPLASTMQLPVAQLPGKWSLAALKSAGSAYVLPGRIELHLQDQKLELSQAFRERMAALFPGDPLPDIFTPPADIQASTAVLPVEVHVHYGAGPLVLLLGGGLALLAAAAGAAYAYGRPRRVQLVVEDELRTVHTRAGATQPIYDKAGNQVARLKTTLFGHQLLDLREGAQVRLGR
;
A
#
# COMPACT_ATOMS: atom_id res chain seq x y z
N MET A 1 3.58 6.04 33.40
CA MET A 1 2.47 6.48 32.51
C MET A 1 2.80 7.64 31.56
N ARG A 2 3.87 8.43 31.75
CA ARG A 2 4.22 9.55 30.84
C ARG A 2 5.04 9.14 29.60
N ALA A 3 5.85 8.08 29.68
CA ALA A 3 6.67 7.60 28.54
C ALA A 3 5.83 6.92 27.43
N ALA A 4 4.77 6.20 27.78
CA ALA A 4 3.89 5.53 26.82
C ALA A 4 3.06 6.52 25.97
N ARG A 5 2.76 7.73 26.50
CA ARG A 5 2.07 8.77 25.75
C ARG A 5 2.99 9.51 24.78
N LEU A 6 4.28 9.66 25.11
CA LEU A 6 5.26 10.28 24.20
C LEU A 6 5.53 9.42 22.95
N PHE A 7 5.53 8.09 23.10
CA PHE A 7 5.78 7.16 22.00
C PHE A 7 4.63 7.10 20.98
N VAL A 8 3.38 7.27 21.44
CA VAL A 8 2.20 7.35 20.57
C VAL A 8 2.17 8.66 19.76
N TRP A 9 2.68 9.76 20.31
CA TRP A 9 2.82 11.02 19.57
C TRP A 9 3.97 11.01 18.56
N LEU A 10 5.09 10.33 18.85
CA LEU A 10 6.19 10.19 17.89
C LEU A 10 5.84 9.29 16.69
N LEU A 11 5.04 8.23 16.91
CA LEU A 11 4.53 7.37 15.83
C LEU A 11 3.43 8.04 14.99
N ALA A 12 2.66 8.98 15.56
CA ALA A 12 1.71 9.79 14.79
C ALA A 12 2.40 10.83 13.88
N LEU A 13 3.62 11.25 14.21
CA LEU A 13 4.43 12.18 13.40
C LEU A 13 5.24 11.49 12.29
N LEU A 14 5.44 10.17 12.36
CA LEU A 14 6.15 9.39 11.34
C LEU A 14 5.22 8.79 10.26
N GLY A 15 3.90 9.02 10.36
CA GLY A 15 2.88 8.44 9.47
C GLY A 15 2.40 9.34 8.32
N THR A 16 2.78 10.61 8.27
CA THR A 16 2.46 11.50 7.13
C THR A 16 3.74 11.78 6.37
N GLY A 17 4.14 10.84 5.51
CA GLY A 17 5.12 11.18 4.47
C GLY A 17 4.61 12.41 3.75
N ALA A 18 5.37 13.51 3.80
CA ALA A 18 5.05 14.72 3.04
C ALA A 18 4.81 14.26 1.60
N ALA A 19 3.59 14.43 1.09
CA ALA A 19 3.34 14.25 -0.32
C ALA A 19 4.29 15.22 -1.03
N TRP A 20 5.28 14.68 -1.74
CA TRP A 20 6.17 15.52 -2.52
C TRP A 20 5.32 16.34 -3.47
N ALA A 21 5.47 17.66 -3.43
CA ALA A 21 4.74 18.56 -4.30
C ALA A 21 5.02 18.17 -5.75
N VAL A 22 3.98 17.76 -6.49
CA VAL A 22 4.11 17.35 -7.89
C VAL A 22 3.48 18.43 -8.77
N PRO A 23 4.23 19.04 -9.71
CA PRO A 23 3.71 20.05 -10.60
C PRO A 23 2.42 19.60 -11.30
N GLN A 24 1.41 20.46 -11.26
CA GLN A 24 0.14 20.31 -11.95
C GLN A 24 0.13 21.26 -13.15
N VAL A 25 -0.05 20.72 -14.35
CA VAL A 25 -0.29 21.53 -15.55
C VAL A 25 -1.70 21.24 -16.05
N VAL A 26 -2.54 22.28 -16.16
CA VAL A 26 -3.90 22.19 -16.68
C VAL A 26 -3.95 22.90 -18.03
N LEU A 27 -4.14 22.11 -19.09
CA LEU A 27 -4.25 22.53 -20.47
C LEU A 27 -5.72 22.60 -20.87
N VAL A 28 -6.17 23.77 -21.31
CA VAL A 28 -7.56 24.04 -21.70
C VAL A 28 -7.61 24.29 -23.19
N GLN A 29 -8.30 23.45 -23.95
CA GLN A 29 -8.43 23.65 -25.39
C GLN A 29 -9.25 24.90 -25.65
N ASN A 30 -8.76 25.80 -26.50
CA ASN A 30 -9.50 26.99 -26.93
C ASN A 30 -9.56 27.14 -28.46
N SER A 31 -9.55 26.03 -29.19
CA SER A 31 -9.72 26.02 -30.64
C SER A 31 -11.15 26.41 -31.08
N GLY A 32 -11.36 26.54 -32.39
CA GLY A 32 -12.69 26.82 -32.95
C GLY A 32 -13.75 25.76 -32.63
N TRP A 33 -13.38 24.49 -32.53
CA TRP A 33 -14.34 23.43 -32.18
C TRP A 33 -14.87 23.56 -30.75
N MET A 34 -14.20 24.34 -29.91
CA MET A 34 -14.62 24.60 -28.54
C MET A 34 -15.63 25.76 -28.44
N GLU A 35 -15.96 26.44 -29.54
CA GLU A 35 -16.92 27.57 -29.58
C GLU A 35 -18.12 27.41 -28.65
N PRO A 36 -18.95 26.34 -28.74
CA PRO A 36 -20.13 26.21 -27.89
C PRO A 36 -19.81 26.14 -26.39
N PHE A 37 -18.62 25.69 -25.99
CA PHE A 37 -18.21 25.65 -24.59
C PHE A 37 -17.87 27.04 -24.03
N TYR A 38 -17.57 28.00 -24.91
CA TYR A 38 -17.21 29.37 -24.54
C TYR A 38 -18.34 30.37 -24.75
N THR A 39 -19.21 30.14 -25.73
CA THR A 39 -20.28 31.07 -26.14
C THR A 39 -21.64 30.76 -25.51
N ASP A 40 -21.92 29.50 -25.18
CA ASP A 40 -23.16 29.13 -24.49
C ASP A 40 -23.19 29.75 -23.08
N PRO A 41 -24.15 30.65 -22.76
CA PRO A 41 -24.23 31.32 -21.47
C PRO A 41 -24.42 30.37 -20.28
N HIS A 42 -24.90 29.15 -20.54
CA HIS A 42 -25.13 28.12 -19.53
C HIS A 42 -24.04 27.06 -19.50
N SER A 43 -22.96 27.22 -20.28
CA SER A 43 -21.86 26.27 -20.33
C SER A 43 -21.19 26.12 -18.95
N PRO A 44 -21.14 24.90 -18.37
CA PRO A 44 -20.42 24.65 -17.13
C PRO A 44 -18.89 24.48 -17.37
N PHE A 45 -18.39 24.74 -18.57
CA PHE A 45 -17.01 24.45 -18.98
C PHE A 45 -15.95 25.15 -18.12
N LYS A 46 -15.97 26.49 -18.06
CA LYS A 46 -15.00 27.26 -17.26
C LYS A 46 -15.10 26.92 -15.75
N PRO A 47 -16.31 26.85 -15.15
CA PRO A 47 -16.47 26.37 -13.78
C PRO A 47 -15.89 24.97 -13.53
N LEU A 48 -16.11 24.02 -14.46
CA LEU A 48 -15.55 22.68 -14.35
C LEU A 48 -14.02 22.69 -14.32
N VAL A 49 -13.38 23.45 -15.23
CA VAL A 49 -11.92 23.56 -15.27
C VAL A 49 -11.37 24.17 -13.98
N ALA A 50 -12.01 25.23 -13.47
CA ALA A 50 -11.62 25.85 -12.20
C ALA A 50 -11.75 24.88 -11.02
N ALA A 51 -12.88 24.15 -10.94
CA ALA A 51 -13.11 23.15 -9.91
C ALA A 51 -12.09 22.00 -10.00
N LEU A 52 -11.80 21.52 -11.22
CA LEU A 52 -10.79 20.50 -11.46
C LEU A 52 -9.43 20.96 -10.95
N ALA A 53 -8.93 22.12 -11.39
CA ALA A 53 -7.64 22.67 -10.98
C ALA A 53 -7.54 22.82 -9.45
N GLY A 54 -8.58 23.34 -8.80
CA GLY A 54 -8.63 23.47 -7.34
C GLY A 54 -8.74 22.13 -6.58
N SER A 55 -9.28 21.08 -7.20
CA SER A 55 -9.41 19.75 -6.59
C SER A 55 -8.13 18.91 -6.68
N VAL A 56 -7.36 19.07 -7.76
CA VAL A 56 -6.17 18.25 -8.04
C VAL A 56 -4.93 18.84 -7.38
N ALA A 57 -4.82 20.17 -7.31
CA ALA A 57 -3.71 20.86 -6.68
C ALA A 57 -3.81 20.90 -5.14
N GLN A 58 -2.68 20.83 -4.46
CA GLN A 58 -2.56 21.01 -3.00
C GLN A 58 -1.68 22.21 -2.66
N PRO A 59 -1.84 22.82 -1.46
CA PRO A 59 -0.96 23.88 -1.01
C PRO A 59 0.52 23.49 -1.13
N GLY A 60 1.30 24.34 -1.81
CA GLY A 60 2.72 24.08 -2.11
C GLY A 60 3.01 23.37 -3.44
N ASP A 61 1.99 22.85 -4.14
CA ASP A 61 2.16 22.39 -5.53
C ASP A 61 2.46 23.58 -6.44
N ALA A 62 3.26 23.37 -7.48
CA ALA A 62 3.32 24.30 -8.61
C ALA A 62 2.13 24.04 -9.54
N LEU A 63 1.36 25.07 -9.87
CA LEU A 63 0.24 25.00 -10.80
C LEU A 63 0.50 25.90 -12.01
N VAL A 64 0.38 25.31 -13.20
CA VAL A 64 0.38 26.04 -14.48
C VAL A 64 -0.98 25.81 -15.15
N LEU A 65 -1.70 26.89 -15.44
CA LEU A 65 -2.87 26.88 -16.30
C LEU A 65 -2.47 27.45 -17.66
N ALA A 66 -2.75 26.73 -18.74
CA ALA A 66 -2.49 27.19 -20.09
C ALA A 66 -3.65 26.89 -21.04
N ALA A 67 -3.86 27.75 -22.01
CA ALA A 67 -4.74 27.50 -23.14
C ALA A 67 -3.94 26.84 -24.27
N PHE A 68 -4.56 25.94 -25.03
CA PHE A 68 -3.90 25.35 -26.20
C PHE A 68 -4.84 25.23 -27.41
N ASN A 69 -4.20 25.31 -28.57
CA ASN A 69 -4.71 25.11 -29.92
C ASN A 69 -3.51 24.73 -30.82
N GLN A 70 -3.58 24.92 -32.14
CA GLN A 70 -2.44 24.76 -33.03
C GLN A 70 -1.43 25.91 -32.91
N SER A 71 -0.15 25.62 -32.69
CA SER A 71 0.90 26.63 -32.75
C SER A 71 1.08 27.19 -34.16
N LEU A 72 1.13 28.51 -34.28
CA LEU A 72 1.39 29.23 -35.54
C LEU A 72 2.44 30.33 -35.32
N PRO A 73 3.14 30.80 -36.38
CA PRO A 73 4.03 31.95 -36.26
C PRO A 73 3.32 33.16 -35.65
N GLY A 74 3.85 33.70 -34.55
CA GLY A 74 3.24 34.81 -33.80
C GLY A 74 2.09 34.43 -32.85
N ALA A 75 1.69 33.16 -32.80
CA ALA A 75 0.69 32.62 -31.87
C ALA A 75 1.15 31.26 -31.31
N PRO A 76 2.10 31.23 -30.36
CA PRO A 76 2.59 29.99 -29.78
C PRO A 76 1.52 29.29 -28.94
N SER A 77 1.54 27.96 -28.97
CA SER A 77 0.68 27.07 -28.19
C SER A 77 1.51 25.95 -27.55
N PRO A 78 1.25 25.54 -26.29
CA PRO A 78 0.32 26.14 -25.32
C PRO A 78 0.72 27.55 -24.86
N ARG A 79 -0.26 28.40 -24.55
CA ARG A 79 -0.09 29.75 -24.00
C ARG A 79 -0.47 29.78 -22.53
N ALA A 80 0.48 30.11 -21.66
CA ALA A 80 0.24 30.24 -20.23
C ALA A 80 -0.79 31.34 -19.92
N LEU A 81 -1.70 31.03 -19.00
CA LEU A 81 -2.72 31.94 -18.45
C LEU A 81 -2.40 32.28 -16.98
N LEU A 82 -1.90 31.30 -16.24
CA LEU A 82 -1.51 31.43 -14.84
C LEU A 82 -0.34 30.47 -14.55
N SER A 83 0.61 30.91 -13.73
CA SER A 83 1.67 30.07 -13.20
C SER A 83 1.99 30.54 -11.79
N GLU A 84 1.69 29.71 -10.79
CA GLU A 84 1.88 30.08 -9.38
C GLU A 84 2.15 28.84 -8.50
N GLN A 85 2.60 29.10 -7.27
CA GLN A 85 2.50 28.09 -6.21
C GLN A 85 1.10 28.14 -5.61
N VAL A 86 0.55 26.95 -5.33
CA VAL A 86 -0.82 26.80 -4.90
C VAL A 86 -0.98 27.29 -3.46
N THR A 87 -1.96 28.17 -3.28
CA THR A 87 -2.37 28.76 -2.00
C THR A 87 -3.89 28.65 -1.86
N ASN A 88 -4.42 29.12 -0.73
CA ASN A 88 -5.87 29.19 -0.53
C ASN A 88 -6.58 30.14 -1.51
N ALA A 89 -5.85 31.08 -2.13
CA ALA A 89 -6.39 32.02 -3.12
C ALA A 89 -6.41 31.46 -4.55
N THR A 90 -5.72 30.35 -4.81
CA THR A 90 -5.50 29.82 -6.16
C THR A 90 -6.79 29.53 -6.93
N ALA A 91 -7.84 29.06 -6.26
CA ALA A 91 -9.13 28.82 -6.92
C ALA A 91 -9.71 30.09 -7.55
N ALA A 92 -9.62 31.24 -6.85
CA ALA A 92 -10.08 32.52 -7.36
C ALA A 92 -9.21 33.03 -8.51
N HIS A 93 -7.88 32.85 -8.42
CA HIS A 93 -6.96 33.23 -9.50
C HIS A 93 -7.19 32.40 -10.76
N VAL A 94 -7.39 31.09 -10.63
CA VAL A 94 -7.74 30.21 -11.76
C VAL A 94 -9.05 30.67 -12.40
N GLN A 95 -10.08 30.97 -11.60
CA GLN A 95 -11.36 31.46 -12.13
C GLN A 95 -11.19 32.79 -12.88
N ALA A 96 -10.41 33.73 -12.34
CA ALA A 96 -10.12 35.00 -12.99
C ALA A 96 -9.35 34.81 -14.31
N ALA A 97 -8.34 33.94 -14.34
CA ALA A 97 -7.58 33.61 -15.54
C ALA A 97 -8.44 32.97 -16.64
N LEU A 98 -9.45 32.18 -16.26
CA LEU A 98 -10.40 31.55 -17.18
C LEU A 98 -11.50 32.49 -17.68
N ALA A 99 -11.86 33.53 -16.90
CA ALA A 99 -12.97 34.43 -17.22
C ALA A 99 -12.81 35.06 -18.61
N GLY A 100 -11.63 35.60 -18.91
CA GLY A 100 -11.30 36.22 -20.20
C GLY A 100 -10.82 35.24 -21.28
N LEU A 101 -10.82 33.93 -21.03
CA LEU A 101 -10.42 32.96 -22.05
C LEU A 101 -11.56 32.80 -23.08
N GLU A 102 -11.22 33.01 -24.35
CA GLU A 102 -12.12 32.86 -25.49
C GLU A 102 -11.52 31.89 -26.52
N THR A 103 -12.33 31.53 -27.53
CA THR A 103 -11.84 30.79 -28.70
C THR A 103 -10.76 31.57 -29.44
N ALA A 104 -9.64 30.91 -29.71
CA ALA A 104 -8.54 31.48 -30.46
C ALA A 104 -8.87 31.64 -31.94
N LYS A 105 -8.26 32.67 -32.55
CA LYS A 105 -8.31 32.97 -33.98
C LYS A 105 -6.92 32.80 -34.59
N LYS A 106 -6.85 32.49 -35.88
CA LYS A 106 -5.60 32.44 -36.63
C LYS A 106 -4.99 33.85 -36.73
N PRO A 107 -3.65 33.99 -36.68
CA PRO A 107 -3.00 35.27 -36.86
C PRO A 107 -3.42 35.95 -38.17
N GLY A 108 -3.73 37.25 -38.10
CA GLY A 108 -4.05 38.05 -39.30
C GLY A 108 -5.42 37.78 -39.93
N GLY A 109 -6.34 37.06 -39.27
CA GLY A 109 -7.67 36.78 -39.81
C GLY A 109 -8.76 36.55 -38.76
N ALA A 110 -10.00 36.39 -39.25
CA ALA A 110 -11.17 36.08 -38.41
C ALA A 110 -11.40 34.56 -38.22
N ALA A 111 -10.70 33.72 -38.98
CA ALA A 111 -10.83 32.27 -38.92
C ALA A 111 -10.41 31.73 -37.55
N LEU A 112 -11.16 30.76 -37.03
CA LEU A 112 -10.86 30.13 -35.76
C LEU A 112 -9.61 29.25 -35.84
N ALA A 113 -8.90 29.15 -34.72
CA ALA A 113 -7.69 28.34 -34.61
C ALA A 113 -8.02 26.84 -34.63
N ASP A 114 -7.10 26.07 -35.18
CA ASP A 114 -7.15 24.62 -35.25
C ASP A 114 -6.68 23.96 -33.94
N THR A 115 -6.75 22.63 -33.83
CA THR A 115 -6.30 21.91 -32.63
C THR A 115 -5.12 21.01 -32.95
N ASP A 116 -4.11 21.01 -32.07
CA ASP A 116 -3.05 20.01 -32.06
C ASP A 116 -2.86 19.47 -30.63
N LEU A 117 -3.46 18.31 -30.35
CA LEU A 117 -3.35 17.66 -29.03
C LEU A 117 -1.94 17.12 -28.78
N GLY A 118 -1.26 16.65 -29.84
CA GLY A 118 0.07 16.07 -29.77
C GLY A 118 1.09 17.11 -29.37
N GLU A 119 1.13 18.22 -30.10
CA GLU A 119 2.02 19.35 -29.80
C GLU A 119 1.80 19.89 -28.38
N ALA A 120 0.54 20.01 -27.95
CA ALA A 120 0.22 20.55 -26.63
C ALA A 120 0.80 19.67 -25.50
N VAL A 121 0.65 18.35 -25.60
CA VAL A 121 1.18 17.41 -24.60
C VAL A 121 2.70 17.31 -24.69
N GLU A 122 3.26 17.17 -25.90
CA GLU A 122 4.71 17.06 -26.10
C GLU A 122 5.45 18.31 -25.62
N THR A 123 4.96 19.49 -25.97
CA THR A 123 5.54 20.78 -25.53
C THR A 123 5.47 20.92 -24.01
N THR A 124 4.36 20.49 -23.41
CA THR A 124 4.22 20.55 -21.95
C THR A 124 5.20 19.60 -21.25
N VAL A 125 5.32 18.35 -21.71
CA VAL A 125 6.24 17.37 -21.14
C VAL A 125 7.70 17.80 -21.32
N SER A 126 8.06 18.27 -22.52
CA SER A 126 9.46 18.59 -22.87
C SER A 126 9.90 19.97 -22.40
N ARG A 127 9.06 21.01 -22.47
CA ARG A 127 9.44 22.40 -22.18
C ARG A 127 8.92 22.93 -20.85
N VAL A 128 7.68 22.62 -20.47
CA VAL A 128 7.09 23.11 -19.22
C VAL A 128 7.59 22.29 -18.04
N LEU A 129 7.48 20.96 -18.13
CA LEU A 129 7.99 20.05 -17.09
C LEU A 129 9.49 19.79 -17.21
N GLN A 130 10.10 20.06 -18.37
CA GLN A 130 11.54 19.84 -18.62
C GLN A 130 11.96 18.39 -18.31
N GLY A 131 11.10 17.42 -18.62
CA GLY A 131 11.31 16.00 -18.31
C GLY A 131 11.19 15.63 -16.83
N LYS A 132 10.86 16.57 -15.94
CA LYS A 132 10.61 16.29 -14.52
C LYS A 132 9.25 15.61 -14.32
N PRO A 133 9.07 14.84 -13.24
CA PRO A 133 7.78 14.26 -12.91
C PRO A 133 6.71 15.33 -12.69
N GLY A 134 5.49 15.03 -13.13
CA GLY A 134 4.38 15.99 -13.12
C GLY A 134 3.08 15.36 -13.58
N LEU A 135 1.97 16.05 -13.37
CA LEU A 135 0.65 15.68 -13.91
C LEU A 135 0.22 16.71 -14.95
N VAL A 136 -0.11 16.25 -16.15
CA VAL A 136 -0.66 17.07 -17.23
C VAL A 136 -2.12 16.71 -17.43
N TRP A 137 -3.01 17.64 -17.07
CA TRP A 137 -4.45 17.55 -17.31
C TRP A 137 -4.78 18.23 -18.64
N LEU A 138 -5.51 17.55 -19.51
CA LEU A 138 -5.91 18.07 -20.81
C LEU A 138 -7.43 18.08 -20.91
N VAL A 139 -8.03 19.25 -21.09
CA VAL A 139 -9.48 19.43 -21.20
C VAL A 139 -9.82 19.80 -22.65
N THR A 140 -10.58 18.93 -23.33
CA THR A 140 -10.77 18.98 -24.78
C THR A 140 -12.12 18.40 -25.19
N ASN A 141 -12.70 18.82 -26.32
CA ASN A 141 -13.84 18.13 -26.93
C ASN A 141 -13.44 16.94 -27.81
N ASN A 142 -12.14 16.62 -27.86
CA ASN A 142 -11.58 15.48 -28.57
C ASN A 142 -11.78 15.51 -30.10
N ARG A 143 -12.00 16.70 -30.68
CA ARG A 143 -12.06 16.93 -32.14
C ARG A 143 -10.83 17.70 -32.61
N ASN A 144 -10.27 17.26 -33.74
CA ASN A 144 -9.21 17.98 -34.46
C ASN A 144 -9.78 18.49 -35.79
N SER A 145 -9.56 19.78 -36.08
CA SER A 145 -9.87 20.64 -37.24
C SER A 145 -11.00 20.30 -38.26
N PRO A 146 -11.76 21.31 -38.77
CA PRO A 146 -12.91 21.12 -39.67
C PRO A 146 -12.67 20.48 -41.05
N ASN A 147 -11.44 20.10 -41.41
CA ASN A 147 -11.14 19.61 -42.77
C ASN A 147 -10.51 18.22 -42.83
N ASN A 148 -10.33 17.52 -41.69
CA ASN A 148 -9.88 16.12 -41.60
C ASN A 148 -8.93 15.68 -42.73
N ASP A 149 -7.93 16.51 -43.04
CA ASP A 149 -6.95 16.18 -44.05
C ASP A 149 -6.11 15.01 -43.54
N GLN A 150 -5.46 14.27 -44.46
CA GLN A 150 -4.64 13.12 -44.07
C GLN A 150 -3.55 13.49 -43.05
N ALA A 151 -3.10 14.75 -43.03
CA ALA A 151 -2.15 15.27 -42.08
C ALA A 151 -2.70 15.30 -40.65
N THR A 152 -3.96 15.71 -40.47
CA THR A 152 -4.64 15.73 -39.16
C THR A 152 -4.86 14.31 -38.65
N ALA A 153 -5.32 13.38 -39.51
CA ALA A 153 -5.45 11.97 -39.12
C ALA A 153 -4.10 11.34 -38.70
N ARG A 154 -3.00 11.71 -39.37
CA ARG A 154 -1.65 11.27 -39.00
C ARG A 154 -1.22 11.83 -37.64
N ARG A 155 -1.37 13.14 -37.39
CA ARG A 155 -1.04 13.76 -36.10
C ARG A 155 -1.81 13.13 -34.94
N ASN A 156 -3.08 12.77 -35.16
CA ASN A 156 -3.89 12.07 -34.15
C ASN A 156 -3.29 10.71 -33.81
N ARG A 157 -2.92 9.91 -34.83
CA ARG A 157 -2.27 8.62 -34.61
C ARG A 157 -0.92 8.76 -33.91
N GLU A 158 -0.13 9.77 -34.27
CA GLU A 158 1.16 10.06 -33.63
C GLU A 158 0.98 10.42 -32.15
N PHE A 159 0.00 11.26 -31.83
CA PHE A 159 -0.37 11.57 -30.45
C PHE A 159 -0.77 10.31 -29.68
N TYR A 160 -1.64 9.46 -30.23
CA TYR A 160 -2.07 8.24 -29.54
C TYR A 160 -0.93 7.22 -29.39
N ALA A 161 -0.04 7.12 -30.39
CA ALA A 161 1.17 6.34 -30.28
C ALA A 161 2.11 6.89 -29.19
N LEU A 162 2.23 8.21 -29.04
CA LEU A 162 3.00 8.84 -27.97
C LEU A 162 2.45 8.46 -26.59
N ILE A 163 1.13 8.45 -26.41
CA ILE A 163 0.53 8.08 -25.10
C ILE A 163 0.79 6.62 -24.76
N HIS A 164 0.59 5.70 -25.71
CA HIS A 164 0.79 4.26 -25.48
C HIS A 164 2.26 3.88 -25.36
N ARG A 165 3.09 4.32 -26.32
CA ARG A 165 4.49 3.88 -26.48
C ARG A 165 5.52 4.82 -25.84
N GLY A 166 5.17 6.08 -25.59
CA GLY A 166 6.10 7.05 -25.03
C GLY A 166 6.55 6.68 -23.62
N ALA A 167 7.87 6.68 -23.38
CA ALA A 167 8.44 6.33 -22.09
C ALA A 167 8.20 7.40 -21.01
N ALA A 168 8.02 8.66 -21.40
CA ALA A 168 7.83 9.77 -20.47
C ALA A 168 6.52 9.67 -19.68
N ILE A 169 5.44 9.27 -20.34
CA ILE A 169 4.12 9.12 -19.72
C ILE A 169 4.02 7.70 -19.16
N THR A 170 4.06 7.59 -17.84
CA THR A 170 4.01 6.29 -17.15
C THR A 170 2.59 5.80 -16.96
N LYS A 171 1.64 6.72 -16.74
CA LYS A 171 0.22 6.41 -16.52
C LYS A 171 -0.66 7.44 -17.21
N ALA A 172 -1.76 6.99 -17.81
CA ALA A 172 -2.69 7.85 -18.53
C ALA A 172 -4.13 7.39 -18.30
N LEU A 173 -5.00 8.34 -17.97
CA LEU A 173 -6.44 8.12 -17.77
C LEU A 173 -7.24 9.14 -18.57
N ALA A 174 -8.46 8.77 -18.94
CA ALA A 174 -9.43 9.62 -19.61
C ALA A 174 -10.77 9.62 -18.88
N PHE A 175 -11.45 10.75 -18.87
CA PHE A 175 -12.74 10.96 -18.25
C PHE A 175 -13.69 11.55 -19.30
N PRO A 176 -14.52 10.70 -19.94
CA PRO A 176 -15.54 11.16 -20.87
C PRO A 176 -16.75 11.70 -20.10
N LEU A 177 -16.98 13.01 -20.16
CA LEU A 177 -18.00 13.73 -19.42
C LEU A 177 -19.15 14.12 -20.33
N ARG A 178 -20.38 14.08 -19.80
CA ARG A 178 -21.55 14.65 -20.47
C ARG A 178 -21.58 16.15 -20.24
N MET A 179 -21.57 16.94 -21.31
CA MET A 179 -21.64 18.40 -21.27
C MET A 179 -22.34 18.89 -22.54
N PRO A 180 -23.68 18.87 -22.58
CA PRO A 180 -24.43 19.41 -23.70
C PRO A 180 -24.29 20.93 -23.72
N VAL A 181 -23.79 21.46 -24.83
CA VAL A 181 -23.62 22.90 -25.07
C VAL A 181 -23.98 23.23 -26.52
N ALA A 182 -24.51 24.42 -26.74
CA ALA A 182 -24.89 24.90 -28.07
C ALA A 182 -24.40 26.33 -28.29
N GLY A 183 -23.61 26.50 -29.34
CA GLY A 183 -23.12 27.78 -29.82
C GLY A 183 -23.82 28.18 -31.11
N GLU A 184 -23.30 29.24 -31.73
CA GLU A 184 -23.84 29.75 -33.00
C GLU A 184 -23.53 28.78 -34.16
N HIS A 185 -22.33 28.20 -34.14
CA HIS A 185 -21.82 27.41 -35.27
C HIS A 185 -21.79 25.90 -34.98
N TYR A 186 -21.55 25.53 -33.73
CA TYR A 186 -21.38 24.12 -33.35
C TYR A 186 -22.23 23.75 -32.13
N ARG A 187 -22.38 22.43 -31.96
CA ARG A 187 -22.99 21.82 -30.78
C ARG A 187 -22.12 20.67 -30.33
N ALA A 188 -22.09 20.42 -29.02
CA ALA A 188 -21.39 19.28 -28.44
C ALA A 188 -22.23 18.66 -27.32
N ASN A 189 -22.14 17.35 -27.16
CA ASN A 189 -22.80 16.61 -26.07
C ASN A 189 -21.85 16.20 -24.95
N GLY A 190 -20.55 16.22 -25.23
CA GLY A 190 -19.53 15.64 -24.37
C GLY A 190 -18.23 16.41 -24.38
N LEU A 191 -17.52 16.28 -23.28
CA LEU A 191 -16.19 16.80 -23.05
C LEU A 191 -15.28 15.64 -22.63
N MET A 192 -14.01 15.69 -22.98
CA MET A 192 -13.02 14.74 -22.54
C MET A 192 -11.98 15.43 -21.65
N VAL A 193 -11.73 14.84 -20.49
CA VAL A 193 -10.60 15.24 -19.63
C VAL A 193 -9.60 14.11 -19.62
N TYR A 194 -8.35 14.36 -19.98
CA TYR A 194 -7.26 13.42 -19.82
C TYR A 194 -6.35 13.83 -18.67
N VAL A 195 -5.68 12.85 -18.07
CA VAL A 195 -4.54 13.08 -17.20
C VAL A 195 -3.38 12.19 -17.62
N PHE A 196 -2.22 12.79 -17.80
CA PHE A 196 -0.96 12.13 -18.12
C PHE A 196 0.01 12.31 -16.96
N ALA A 197 0.37 11.21 -16.32
CA ALA A 197 1.38 11.17 -15.27
C ALA A 197 2.76 10.94 -15.89
N VAL A 198 3.59 11.97 -15.80
CA VAL A 198 4.97 11.98 -16.29
C VAL A 198 5.89 11.40 -15.23
N GLY A 199 6.67 10.38 -15.63
CA GLY A 199 7.55 9.65 -14.73
C GLY A 199 6.84 8.81 -13.65
N GLN A 200 7.63 8.00 -12.93
CA GLN A 200 7.12 7.15 -11.86
C GLN A 200 6.55 7.95 -10.69
N ASP A 201 7.16 9.09 -10.35
CA ASP A 201 6.68 9.94 -9.26
C ASP A 201 5.36 10.60 -9.60
N GLY A 202 5.16 11.02 -10.86
CA GLY A 202 3.87 11.46 -11.36
C GLY A 202 2.81 10.36 -11.27
N ALA A 203 3.16 9.12 -11.63
CA ALA A 203 2.22 8.00 -11.50
C ALA A 203 1.82 7.72 -10.05
N ARG A 204 2.77 7.72 -9.12
CA ARG A 204 2.51 7.57 -7.67
C ARG A 204 1.65 8.71 -7.12
N ALA A 205 1.91 9.95 -7.55
CA ALA A 205 1.12 11.11 -7.15
C ALA A 205 -0.33 11.03 -7.69
N LEU A 206 -0.51 10.58 -8.93
CA LEU A 206 -1.83 10.33 -9.50
C LEU A 206 -2.58 9.23 -8.71
N ASP A 207 -1.90 8.14 -8.34
CA ASP A 207 -2.50 7.08 -7.53
C ASP A 207 -2.95 7.58 -6.16
N ALA A 208 -2.09 8.33 -5.46
CA ALA A 208 -2.44 8.94 -4.18
C ALA A 208 -3.61 9.94 -4.33
N MET A 209 -3.66 10.69 -5.43
CA MET A 209 -4.75 11.61 -5.72
C MET A 209 -6.09 10.91 -5.94
N LEU A 210 -6.09 9.81 -6.70
CA LEU A 210 -7.27 8.99 -6.93
C LEU A 210 -7.75 8.31 -5.65
N ALA A 211 -6.84 7.75 -4.86
CA ALA A 211 -7.14 7.11 -3.58
C ALA A 211 -7.72 8.10 -2.56
N ALA A 212 -7.21 9.35 -2.54
CA ALA A 212 -7.75 10.43 -1.71
C ALA A 212 -9.12 10.95 -2.18
N GLY A 213 -9.65 10.44 -3.31
CA GLY A 213 -10.92 10.87 -3.88
C GLY A 213 -10.92 12.32 -4.37
N ARG A 214 -9.75 12.95 -4.56
CA ARG A 214 -9.64 14.36 -4.96
C ARG A 214 -10.34 14.64 -6.29
N VAL A 215 -10.05 13.82 -7.30
CA VAL A 215 -10.69 13.90 -8.64
C VAL A 215 -12.19 13.63 -8.55
N ARG A 216 -12.60 12.67 -7.70
CA ARG A 216 -14.01 12.27 -7.52
C ARG A 216 -14.91 13.36 -6.95
N ARG A 217 -14.35 14.42 -6.37
CA ARG A 217 -15.11 15.59 -5.90
C ARG A 217 -15.69 16.41 -7.06
N VAL A 218 -15.09 16.32 -8.25
CA VAL A 218 -15.47 17.10 -9.43
C VAL A 218 -15.95 16.19 -10.57
N ILE A 219 -15.23 15.09 -10.82
CA ILE A 219 -15.54 14.13 -11.87
C ILE A 219 -16.02 12.84 -11.23
N THR A 220 -17.31 12.53 -11.40
CA THR A 220 -17.94 11.35 -10.78
C THR A 220 -17.83 10.10 -11.66
N GLU A 221 -17.54 10.32 -12.93
CA GLU A 221 -17.39 9.31 -13.96
C GLU A 221 -16.17 8.41 -13.71
N PRO A 222 -16.27 7.09 -13.97
CA PRO A 222 -15.13 6.20 -13.84
C PRO A 222 -14.04 6.57 -14.88
N PRO A 223 -12.76 6.64 -14.47
CA PRO A 223 -11.65 6.88 -15.39
C PRO A 223 -11.47 5.70 -16.34
N ALA A 224 -11.51 5.95 -17.64
CA ALA A 224 -11.04 5.03 -18.66
C ALA A 224 -9.51 4.95 -18.62
N ARG A 225 -8.98 3.76 -18.35
CA ARG A 225 -7.54 3.52 -18.32
C ARG A 225 -7.01 3.51 -19.75
N LEU A 226 -5.97 4.30 -20.01
CA LEU A 226 -5.25 4.28 -21.28
C LEU A 226 -3.90 3.57 -21.12
N LYS A 227 -3.24 3.80 -19.99
CA LYS A 227 -1.93 3.21 -19.66
C LYS A 227 -1.74 3.14 -18.13
N PRO A 228 -1.07 2.12 -17.58
CA PRO A 228 -0.60 0.89 -18.24
C PRO A 228 -1.74 -0.13 -18.44
N LEU A 229 -1.63 -0.94 -19.50
CA LEU A 229 -2.58 -2.02 -19.78
C LEU A 229 -2.00 -3.42 -19.50
N ASP A 230 -0.71 -3.49 -19.14
CA ASP A 230 0.08 -4.70 -18.88
C ASP A 230 0.16 -5.09 -17.39
N ARG A 231 -0.54 -4.37 -16.51
CA ARG A 231 -0.51 -4.61 -15.06
C ARG A 231 -1.81 -4.25 -14.39
N ASP A 232 -2.07 -4.91 -13.27
CA ASP A 232 -3.23 -4.68 -12.40
C ASP A 232 -4.53 -4.64 -13.20
N THR A 233 -4.68 -5.62 -14.11
CA THR A 233 -5.81 -5.76 -15.03
C THR A 233 -6.98 -6.49 -14.39
N VAL A 234 -6.67 -7.27 -13.36
CA VAL A 234 -7.63 -8.03 -12.55
C VAL A 234 -7.31 -7.90 -11.07
N ARG A 235 -8.28 -8.23 -10.23
CA ARG A 235 -8.15 -8.31 -8.77
C ARG A 235 -8.68 -9.65 -8.28
N LEU A 236 -7.97 -10.27 -7.35
CA LEU A 236 -8.42 -11.46 -6.64
C LEU A 236 -9.08 -11.06 -5.31
N VAL A 237 -10.34 -11.43 -5.13
CA VAL A 237 -11.13 -11.15 -3.93
C VAL A 237 -11.43 -12.47 -3.21
N PRO A 238 -10.80 -12.79 -2.07
CA PRO A 238 -11.13 -13.96 -1.27
C PRO A 238 -12.61 -13.97 -0.84
N ARG A 239 -13.24 -15.14 -0.93
CA ARG A 239 -14.62 -15.35 -0.47
C ARG A 239 -14.73 -16.38 0.64
N LYS A 240 -13.97 -17.48 0.52
CA LYS A 240 -14.01 -18.60 1.46
C LYS A 240 -12.74 -19.42 1.35
N VAL A 241 -12.36 -20.07 2.44
CA VAL A 241 -11.28 -21.05 2.49
C VAL A 241 -11.84 -22.39 2.92
N GLU A 242 -11.38 -23.45 2.27
CA GLU A 242 -11.79 -24.82 2.49
C GLU A 242 -10.56 -25.70 2.70
N ASN A 243 -10.75 -26.83 3.38
CA ASN A 243 -9.71 -27.84 3.61
C ASN A 243 -8.45 -27.33 4.34
N ALA A 244 -8.60 -26.30 5.18
CA ALA A 244 -7.50 -25.74 5.96
C ALA A 244 -7.94 -25.47 7.43
N PRO A 245 -8.14 -26.52 8.25
CA PRO A 245 -8.46 -26.34 9.66
C PRO A 245 -7.38 -25.50 10.36
N GLY A 246 -7.81 -24.49 11.10
CA GLY A 246 -6.91 -23.54 11.77
C GLY A 246 -6.34 -22.45 10.87
N VAL A 247 -6.87 -22.25 9.65
CA VAL A 247 -6.48 -21.13 8.78
C VAL A 247 -7.70 -20.31 8.39
N GLU A 248 -7.67 -19.01 8.69
CA GLU A 248 -8.70 -18.05 8.30
C GLU A 248 -8.09 -17.01 7.38
N PHE A 249 -8.85 -16.56 6.36
CA PHE A 249 -8.42 -15.48 5.49
C PHE A 249 -9.39 -14.31 5.57
N SER A 250 -8.84 -13.10 5.64
CA SER A 250 -9.58 -11.85 5.60
C SER A 250 -8.88 -10.86 4.68
N MET A 251 -9.56 -9.77 4.32
CA MET A 251 -8.99 -8.68 3.55
C MET A 251 -9.12 -7.37 4.32
N ASP A 252 -8.04 -6.62 4.40
CA ASP A 252 -8.08 -5.30 5.03
C ASP A 252 -8.66 -4.23 4.09
N ALA A 253 -8.91 -3.03 4.62
CA ALA A 253 -9.43 -1.90 3.84
C ALA A 253 -8.48 -1.43 2.72
N ALA A 254 -7.20 -1.79 2.79
CA ALA A 254 -6.19 -1.50 1.77
C ALA A 254 -6.10 -2.59 0.69
N GLY A 255 -6.93 -3.64 0.77
CA GLY A 255 -6.95 -4.74 -0.18
C GLY A 255 -5.83 -5.78 0.02
N ARG A 256 -5.16 -5.78 1.17
CA ARG A 256 -4.17 -6.82 1.52
C ARG A 256 -4.87 -8.05 2.06
N LEU A 257 -4.42 -9.23 1.62
CA LEU A 257 -4.91 -10.50 2.10
C LEU A 257 -4.21 -10.85 3.42
N ARG A 258 -4.96 -11.05 4.48
CA ARG A 258 -4.45 -11.54 5.76
C ARG A 258 -4.82 -13.00 5.91
N ALA A 259 -3.84 -13.84 6.25
CA ALA A 259 -4.02 -15.25 6.55
C ALA A 259 -3.66 -15.50 8.02
N ASP A 260 -4.66 -15.71 8.87
CA ASP A 260 -4.47 -16.04 10.28
C ASP A 260 -4.32 -17.56 10.44
N VAL A 261 -3.15 -18.00 10.89
CA VAL A 261 -2.79 -19.42 10.99
C VAL A 261 -2.62 -19.79 12.47
N ALA A 262 -3.36 -20.81 12.89
CA ALA A 262 -3.23 -21.41 14.20
C ALA A 262 -1.84 -22.04 14.36
N PRO A 263 -1.20 -21.93 15.54
CA PRO A 263 0.18 -22.36 15.74
C PRO A 263 0.36 -23.89 15.76
N ASP A 264 -0.73 -24.65 15.71
CA ASP A 264 -0.81 -26.10 15.54
C ASP A 264 -1.35 -26.53 14.17
N ALA A 265 -1.59 -25.59 13.25
CA ALA A 265 -1.99 -25.91 11.88
C ALA A 265 -0.88 -26.71 11.19
N ARG A 266 -1.19 -27.96 10.85
CA ARG A 266 -0.28 -28.87 10.13
C ARG A 266 -0.65 -29.08 8.67
N THR A 267 -1.76 -28.49 8.23
CA THR A 267 -2.30 -28.69 6.89
C THR A 267 -1.37 -28.05 5.85
N PRO A 268 -0.78 -28.83 4.94
CA PRO A 268 0.21 -28.31 4.00
C PRO A 268 -0.41 -27.45 2.90
N GLY A 269 -1.71 -27.59 2.62
CA GLY A 269 -2.41 -26.84 1.59
C GLY A 269 -3.77 -26.30 2.02
N ALA A 270 -4.21 -25.24 1.34
CA ALA A 270 -5.53 -24.64 1.50
C ALA A 270 -6.19 -24.47 0.13
N THR A 271 -7.48 -24.79 0.06
CA THR A 271 -8.31 -24.44 -1.11
C THR A 271 -8.94 -23.08 -0.84
N ILE A 272 -8.72 -22.12 -1.72
CA ILE A 272 -9.25 -20.77 -1.59
C ILE A 272 -10.22 -20.51 -2.75
N LEU A 273 -11.42 -20.07 -2.39
CA LEU A 273 -12.44 -19.61 -3.32
C LEU A 273 -12.33 -18.08 -3.43
N TRP A 274 -12.13 -17.62 -4.65
CA TRP A 274 -11.96 -16.23 -5.03
C TRP A 274 -13.08 -15.76 -5.94
N GLN A 275 -13.19 -14.44 -6.04
CA GLN A 275 -13.76 -13.76 -7.18
C GLN A 275 -12.64 -13.06 -7.95
N LEU A 276 -12.47 -13.44 -9.22
CA LEU A 276 -11.59 -12.78 -10.16
C LEU A 276 -12.36 -11.63 -10.80
N GLU A 277 -12.00 -10.41 -10.45
CA GLU A 277 -12.67 -9.20 -10.94
C GLU A 277 -11.81 -8.50 -12.00
N ASN A 278 -12.40 -8.10 -13.13
CA ASN A 278 -11.72 -7.24 -14.09
C ASN A 278 -11.75 -5.78 -13.61
N THR A 279 -10.58 -5.20 -13.41
CA THR A 279 -10.40 -3.82 -12.92
C THR A 279 -9.97 -2.84 -14.01
N ILE A 280 -9.84 -3.29 -15.25
CA ILE A 280 -9.32 -2.52 -16.39
C ILE A 280 -10.43 -1.85 -17.21
N TYR A 281 -11.24 -0.99 -16.60
CA TYR A 281 -12.20 -0.18 -17.37
C TYR A 281 -11.47 0.72 -18.40
N PRO A 282 -11.92 0.79 -19.67
CA PRO A 282 -13.19 0.28 -20.21
C PRO A 282 -13.13 -1.08 -20.94
N TYR A 283 -12.07 -1.86 -20.76
CA TYR A 283 -11.80 -3.06 -21.56
C TYR A 283 -12.41 -4.33 -20.96
N THR A 284 -13.05 -5.11 -21.82
CA THR A 284 -13.36 -6.51 -21.58
C THR A 284 -12.13 -7.35 -21.84
N ILE A 285 -11.83 -8.28 -20.95
CA ILE A 285 -10.85 -9.33 -21.21
C ILE A 285 -11.58 -10.40 -22.03
N ALA A 286 -11.46 -10.32 -23.35
CA ALA A 286 -12.15 -11.20 -24.29
C ALA A 286 -11.65 -12.65 -24.13
N GLY A 287 -10.35 -12.82 -23.89
CA GLY A 287 -9.73 -14.09 -23.57
C GLY A 287 -8.34 -13.91 -22.97
N ALA A 288 -7.94 -14.75 -22.03
CA ALA A 288 -6.57 -14.89 -21.56
C ALA A 288 -6.35 -16.26 -20.90
N ALA A 289 -5.13 -16.79 -20.97
CA ALA A 289 -4.68 -17.88 -20.12
C ALA A 289 -4.24 -17.32 -18.76
N ILE A 290 -4.63 -17.95 -17.65
CA ILE A 290 -4.30 -17.50 -16.29
C ILE A 290 -3.45 -18.53 -15.55
N SER A 291 -2.42 -18.04 -14.86
CA SER A 291 -1.60 -18.83 -13.94
C SER A 291 -1.26 -18.00 -12.70
N ALA A 292 -1.01 -18.65 -11.57
CA ALA A 292 -0.73 -17.96 -10.32
C ALA A 292 0.45 -18.56 -9.58
N ARG A 293 1.16 -17.72 -8.82
CA ARG A 293 2.25 -18.13 -7.92
C ARG A 293 2.20 -17.35 -6.61
N SER A 294 2.65 -17.96 -5.53
CA SER A 294 2.81 -17.33 -4.23
C SER A 294 4.29 -17.14 -3.93
N VAL A 295 4.67 -15.95 -3.49
CA VAL A 295 5.98 -15.66 -2.89
C VAL A 295 5.75 -15.39 -1.41
N LEU A 296 5.98 -16.38 -0.55
CA LEU A 296 5.77 -16.31 0.89
C LEU A 296 7.09 -16.61 1.61
N GLY A 297 7.54 -15.71 2.50
CA GLY A 297 8.78 -15.92 3.24
C GLY A 297 10.04 -16.07 2.36
N GLY A 298 10.01 -15.56 1.13
CA GLY A 298 11.09 -15.69 0.15
C GLY A 298 11.00 -16.95 -0.72
N GLU A 299 10.11 -17.90 -0.44
CA GLU A 299 9.88 -19.06 -1.30
C GLU A 299 8.87 -18.75 -2.40
N ASN A 300 9.19 -19.14 -3.63
CA ASN A 300 8.29 -19.06 -4.77
C ASN A 300 7.65 -20.44 -5.02
N ARG A 301 6.32 -20.52 -4.92
CA ARG A 301 5.54 -21.75 -5.14
C ARG A 301 4.41 -21.53 -6.14
N PRO A 302 4.17 -22.46 -7.07
CA PRO A 302 3.02 -22.37 -7.98
C PRO A 302 1.70 -22.54 -7.21
N ILE A 303 0.67 -21.82 -7.64
CA ILE A 303 -0.70 -21.99 -7.18
C ILE A 303 -1.48 -22.72 -8.26
N VAL A 304 -2.11 -23.84 -7.91
CA VAL A 304 -2.93 -24.62 -8.85
C VAL A 304 -4.29 -23.96 -8.95
N LEU A 305 -4.62 -23.40 -10.12
CA LEU A 305 -5.94 -22.84 -10.40
C LEU A 305 -6.87 -23.93 -10.92
N ARG A 306 -8.13 -23.93 -10.47
CA ARG A 306 -9.17 -24.86 -10.98
C ARG A 306 -9.49 -24.60 -12.45
N THR A 307 -9.36 -23.35 -12.88
CA THR A 307 -9.54 -22.93 -14.26
C THR A 307 -8.33 -22.10 -14.66
N THR A 308 -7.81 -22.35 -15.86
CA THR A 308 -6.60 -21.73 -16.40
C THR A 308 -6.89 -20.76 -17.54
N THR A 309 -8.15 -20.42 -17.76
CA THR A 309 -8.58 -19.46 -18.78
C THR A 309 -9.66 -18.54 -18.22
N VAL A 310 -9.73 -17.34 -18.78
CA VAL A 310 -10.82 -16.38 -18.55
C VAL A 310 -11.30 -15.90 -19.91
N ALA A 311 -12.61 -15.71 -20.08
CA ALA A 311 -13.19 -15.26 -21.34
C ALA A 311 -14.38 -14.33 -21.10
N ARG A 312 -14.47 -13.26 -21.91
CA ARG A 312 -15.55 -12.25 -21.85
C ARG A 312 -15.77 -11.63 -20.46
N LEU A 313 -14.70 -11.47 -19.67
CA LEU A 313 -14.80 -10.83 -18.37
C LEU A 313 -14.89 -9.31 -18.55
N ALA A 314 -16.10 -8.76 -18.44
CA ALA A 314 -16.36 -7.34 -18.64
C ALA A 314 -15.83 -6.47 -17.46
N PRO A 315 -15.56 -5.17 -17.66
CA PRO A 315 -15.10 -4.28 -16.60
C PRO A 315 -16.01 -4.30 -15.37
N GLY A 316 -15.44 -4.41 -14.17
CA GLY A 316 -16.16 -4.44 -12.90
C GLY A 316 -16.98 -5.72 -12.66
N ARG A 317 -16.99 -6.67 -13.59
CA ARG A 317 -17.59 -8.00 -13.36
C ARG A 317 -16.58 -8.91 -12.68
N ALA A 318 -17.11 -9.85 -11.92
CA ALA A 318 -16.34 -10.83 -11.20
C ALA A 318 -16.79 -12.26 -11.53
N GLU A 319 -15.82 -13.16 -11.69
CA GLU A 319 -16.05 -14.58 -11.95
C GLU A 319 -15.49 -15.45 -10.81
N PRO A 320 -16.16 -16.55 -10.45
CA PRO A 320 -15.68 -17.44 -9.40
C PRO A 320 -14.42 -18.19 -9.85
N LEU A 321 -13.34 -18.10 -9.07
CA LEU A 321 -12.10 -18.82 -9.29
C LEU A 321 -11.77 -19.62 -8.04
N ALA A 322 -11.37 -20.88 -8.17
CA ALA A 322 -10.85 -21.65 -7.05
C ALA A 322 -9.37 -21.93 -7.26
N SER A 323 -8.60 -21.97 -6.18
CA SER A 323 -7.20 -22.36 -6.23
C SER A 323 -6.80 -23.24 -5.07
N THR A 324 -5.79 -24.08 -5.28
CA THR A 324 -5.10 -24.80 -4.22
C THR A 324 -3.70 -24.24 -4.05
N MET A 325 -3.37 -23.78 -2.84
CA MET A 325 -2.09 -23.19 -2.49
C MET A 325 -1.43 -24.01 -1.39
N GLN A 326 -0.12 -24.22 -1.49
CA GLN A 326 0.68 -24.81 -0.41
C GLN A 326 1.10 -23.72 0.57
N LEU A 327 0.79 -23.90 1.85
CA LEU A 327 1.20 -22.98 2.91
C LEU A 327 2.63 -23.33 3.36
N PRO A 328 3.48 -22.35 3.70
CA PRO A 328 4.83 -22.59 4.20
C PRO A 328 4.81 -23.03 5.68
N VAL A 329 3.91 -23.94 6.07
CA VAL A 329 3.72 -24.39 7.45
C VAL A 329 4.99 -25.00 8.06
N ALA A 330 5.86 -25.61 7.25
CA ALA A 330 7.13 -26.18 7.69
C ALA A 330 8.15 -25.11 8.16
N GLN A 331 8.00 -23.86 7.70
CA GLN A 331 8.88 -22.75 8.09
C GLN A 331 8.31 -21.90 9.22
N LEU A 332 7.05 -22.14 9.62
CA LEU A 332 6.46 -21.39 10.71
C LEU A 332 7.23 -21.71 12.00
N PRO A 333 7.71 -20.68 12.72
CA PRO A 333 8.47 -20.89 13.95
C PRO A 333 7.71 -21.80 14.92
N GLY A 334 8.38 -22.78 15.52
CA GLY A 334 7.73 -23.60 16.55
C GLY A 334 7.26 -22.75 17.74
N LYS A 335 6.27 -23.23 18.51
CA LYS A 335 5.75 -22.56 19.72
C LYS A 335 6.82 -22.26 20.79
N TRP A 336 7.96 -22.96 20.73
CA TRP A 336 9.11 -22.81 21.62
C TRP A 336 10.30 -22.07 20.97
N SER A 337 10.13 -21.57 19.75
CA SER A 337 11.18 -20.83 19.06
C SER A 337 11.44 -19.46 19.70
N LEU A 338 12.65 -18.94 19.48
CA LEU A 338 13.00 -17.59 19.92
C LEU A 338 12.07 -16.52 19.29
N ALA A 339 11.60 -16.74 18.07
CA ALA A 339 10.64 -15.86 17.39
C ALA A 339 9.26 -15.88 18.10
N ALA A 340 8.77 -17.07 18.48
CA ALA A 340 7.54 -17.20 19.26
C ALA A 340 7.65 -16.55 20.64
N LEU A 341 8.79 -16.71 21.33
CA LEU A 341 9.03 -16.08 22.63
C LEU A 341 9.16 -14.55 22.52
N LYS A 342 9.87 -14.05 21.50
CA LYS A 342 10.00 -12.61 21.22
C LYS A 342 8.68 -11.96 20.82
N SER A 343 7.78 -12.71 20.19
CA SER A 343 6.44 -12.21 19.89
C SER A 343 5.63 -11.92 21.17
N ALA A 344 6.02 -12.48 22.32
CA ALA A 344 5.45 -12.18 23.64
C ALA A 344 3.91 -12.23 23.69
N GLY A 345 3.27 -13.11 22.91
CA GLY A 345 1.82 -13.23 22.80
C GLY A 345 1.18 -12.44 21.65
N SER A 346 1.97 -11.72 20.85
CA SER A 346 1.54 -11.09 19.59
C SER A 346 1.72 -12.01 18.39
N ALA A 347 1.19 -11.61 17.23
CA ALA A 347 1.32 -12.39 15.99
C ALA A 347 2.72 -12.26 15.39
N TYR A 348 3.32 -13.38 15.00
CA TYR A 348 4.43 -13.36 14.05
C TYR A 348 3.89 -13.12 12.64
N VAL A 349 4.43 -12.11 11.96
CA VAL A 349 3.98 -11.70 10.62
C VAL A 349 5.00 -12.11 9.57
N LEU A 350 4.58 -12.92 8.61
CA LEU A 350 5.36 -13.28 7.43
C LEU A 350 4.78 -12.53 6.23
N PRO A 351 5.50 -11.54 5.66
CA PRO A 351 5.05 -10.85 4.47
C PRO A 351 5.21 -11.73 3.23
N GLY A 352 4.36 -11.49 2.24
CA GLY A 352 4.44 -12.14 0.94
C GLY A 352 3.49 -11.52 -0.08
N ARG A 353 3.34 -12.20 -1.22
CA ARG A 353 2.48 -11.78 -2.32
C ARG A 353 2.01 -12.98 -3.13
N ILE A 354 0.83 -12.84 -3.72
CA ILE A 354 0.32 -13.71 -4.78
C ILE A 354 0.40 -12.92 -6.07
N GLU A 355 0.97 -13.53 -7.10
CA GLU A 355 1.04 -12.96 -8.44
C GLU A 355 0.15 -13.79 -9.36
N LEU A 356 -0.77 -13.13 -10.04
CA LEU A 356 -1.62 -13.70 -11.06
C LEU A 356 -1.16 -13.17 -12.41
N HIS A 357 -0.81 -14.09 -13.31
CA HIS A 357 -0.33 -13.78 -14.66
C HIS A 357 -1.42 -14.13 -15.67
N LEU A 358 -1.70 -13.16 -16.56
CA LEU A 358 -2.52 -13.33 -17.74
C LEU A 358 -1.58 -13.40 -18.95
N GLN A 359 -1.74 -14.42 -19.78
CA GLN A 359 -1.00 -14.62 -21.03
C GLN A 359 -1.97 -14.73 -22.19
N ASP A 360 -1.49 -14.46 -23.41
CA ASP A 360 -2.30 -14.38 -24.64
C ASP A 360 -3.55 -13.51 -24.48
N GLN A 361 -3.40 -12.43 -23.72
CA GLN A 361 -4.48 -11.54 -23.35
C GLN A 361 -5.02 -10.80 -24.57
N LYS A 362 -6.34 -10.88 -24.74
CA LYS A 362 -7.10 -10.13 -25.74
C LYS A 362 -7.98 -9.12 -25.05
N LEU A 363 -7.66 -7.84 -25.23
CA LEU A 363 -8.45 -6.73 -24.71
C LEU A 363 -9.34 -6.18 -25.81
N GLU A 364 -10.60 -5.95 -25.47
CA GLU A 364 -11.57 -5.33 -26.36
C GLU A 364 -12.35 -4.26 -25.61
N LEU A 365 -12.72 -3.18 -26.27
CA LEU A 365 -13.57 -2.17 -25.65
C LEU A 365 -14.96 -2.73 -25.35
N SER A 366 -15.39 -2.58 -24.11
CA SER A 366 -16.73 -3.01 -23.68
C SER A 366 -17.83 -2.32 -24.48
N GLN A 367 -18.91 -3.05 -24.73
CA GLN A 367 -20.08 -2.52 -25.46
C GLN A 367 -20.66 -1.28 -24.78
N ALA A 368 -20.82 -1.33 -23.45
CA ALA A 368 -21.33 -0.20 -22.67
C ALA A 368 -20.48 1.07 -22.85
N PHE A 369 -19.15 0.94 -22.97
CA PHE A 369 -18.29 2.08 -23.24
C PHE A 369 -18.46 2.62 -24.65
N ARG A 370 -18.57 1.75 -25.67
CA ARG A 370 -18.81 2.16 -27.05
C ARG A 370 -20.13 2.93 -27.19
N GLU A 371 -21.20 2.43 -26.58
CA GLU A 371 -22.51 3.08 -26.56
C GLU A 371 -22.44 4.44 -25.87
N ARG A 372 -21.74 4.52 -24.72
CA ARG A 372 -21.52 5.78 -24.01
C ARG A 372 -20.76 6.80 -24.88
N MET A 373 -19.69 6.37 -25.54
CA MET A 373 -18.91 7.26 -26.41
C MET A 373 -19.73 7.75 -27.61
N ALA A 374 -20.53 6.88 -28.22
CA ALA A 374 -21.44 7.26 -29.30
C ALA A 374 -22.51 8.28 -28.83
N ALA A 375 -23.00 8.17 -27.59
CA ALA A 375 -23.92 9.14 -27.02
C ALA A 375 -23.26 10.50 -26.73
N LEU A 376 -22.01 10.50 -26.26
CA LEU A 376 -21.26 11.71 -25.93
C LEU A 376 -20.71 12.45 -27.16
N PHE A 377 -20.34 11.71 -28.20
CA PHE A 377 -19.73 12.24 -29.41
C PHE A 377 -20.42 11.65 -30.65
N PRO A 378 -21.69 12.00 -30.90
CA PRO A 378 -22.47 11.40 -31.98
C PRO A 378 -21.87 11.75 -33.35
N GLY A 379 -21.71 10.73 -34.20
CA GLY A 379 -21.15 10.85 -35.54
C GLY A 379 -19.62 10.90 -35.60
N ASP A 380 -18.94 11.01 -34.45
CA ASP A 380 -17.48 10.94 -34.40
C ASP A 380 -17.02 9.48 -34.29
N PRO A 381 -15.97 9.07 -35.04
CA PRO A 381 -15.38 7.75 -34.87
C PRO A 381 -14.79 7.63 -33.46
N LEU A 382 -14.81 6.41 -32.91
CA LEU A 382 -14.21 6.17 -31.61
C LEU A 382 -12.71 6.51 -31.65
N PRO A 383 -12.18 7.29 -30.71
CA PRO A 383 -10.77 7.68 -30.74
C PRO A 383 -9.84 6.47 -30.57
N ASP A 384 -8.84 6.36 -31.45
CA ASP A 384 -7.86 5.27 -31.43
C ASP A 384 -7.06 5.20 -30.12
N ILE A 385 -7.04 6.27 -29.31
CA ILE A 385 -6.43 6.25 -27.97
C ILE A 385 -7.03 5.15 -27.07
N PHE A 386 -8.31 4.82 -27.27
CA PHE A 386 -9.00 3.75 -26.55
C PHE A 386 -8.83 2.37 -27.20
N THR A 387 -8.16 2.27 -28.35
CA THR A 387 -7.86 0.98 -28.95
C THR A 387 -6.64 0.38 -28.24
N PRO A 388 -6.77 -0.81 -27.62
CA PRO A 388 -5.65 -1.42 -26.91
C PRO A 388 -4.54 -1.81 -27.91
N PRO A 389 -3.26 -1.54 -27.62
CA PRO A 389 -2.16 -1.93 -28.48
C PRO A 389 -2.06 -3.47 -28.61
N ALA A 390 -1.78 -3.97 -29.82
CA ALA A 390 -1.75 -5.40 -30.13
C ALA A 390 -0.59 -6.18 -29.47
N ASP A 391 0.42 -5.47 -28.99
CA ASP A 391 1.58 -5.98 -28.27
C ASP A 391 1.31 -6.24 -26.78
N ILE A 392 0.20 -5.73 -26.23
CA ILE A 392 -0.22 -6.01 -24.85
C ILE A 392 -0.93 -7.37 -24.80
N GLN A 393 -0.11 -8.43 -24.74
CA GLN A 393 -0.58 -9.82 -24.71
C GLN A 393 -0.40 -10.47 -23.33
N ALA A 394 0.20 -9.77 -22.37
CA ALA A 394 0.37 -10.27 -21.03
C ALA A 394 0.12 -9.18 -20.00
N SER A 395 -0.41 -9.59 -18.86
CA SER A 395 -0.45 -8.71 -17.70
C SER A 395 -0.24 -9.45 -16.39
N THR A 396 0.22 -8.73 -15.38
CA THR A 396 0.40 -9.27 -14.03
C THR A 396 -0.39 -8.45 -13.02
N ALA A 397 -1.11 -9.14 -12.13
CA ALA A 397 -1.75 -8.56 -10.97
C ALA A 397 -1.09 -9.09 -9.69
N VAL A 398 -0.80 -8.19 -8.75
CA VAL A 398 -0.14 -8.55 -7.48
C VAL A 398 -1.10 -8.33 -6.32
N LEU A 399 -1.33 -9.37 -5.54
CA LEU A 399 -2.08 -9.32 -4.29
C LEU A 399 -1.09 -9.45 -3.12
N PRO A 400 -0.81 -8.37 -2.36
CA PRO A 400 -0.02 -8.47 -1.14
C PRO A 400 -0.69 -9.37 -0.10
N VAL A 401 0.11 -10.20 0.58
CA VAL A 401 -0.34 -11.17 1.59
C VAL A 401 0.46 -11.03 2.87
N GLU A 402 -0.21 -11.09 4.01
CA GLU A 402 0.41 -11.16 5.34
C GLU A 402 -0.08 -12.43 6.06
N VAL A 403 0.86 -13.31 6.44
CA VAL A 403 0.53 -14.52 7.21
C VAL A 403 0.82 -14.24 8.68
N HIS A 404 -0.20 -14.35 9.52
CA HIS A 404 -0.13 -14.09 10.95
C HIS A 404 -0.18 -15.41 11.71
N VAL A 405 0.80 -15.64 12.58
CA VAL A 405 0.80 -16.81 13.49
C VAL A 405 0.70 -16.33 14.93
N HIS A 406 -0.36 -16.71 15.61
CA HIS A 406 -0.60 -16.35 17.00
C HIS A 406 0.00 -17.41 17.94
N TYR A 407 1.16 -17.11 18.53
CA TYR A 407 1.70 -17.94 19.61
C TYR A 407 1.07 -17.48 20.93
N GLY A 408 0.25 -18.34 21.55
CA GLY A 408 -0.31 -18.05 22.86
C GLY A 408 0.79 -17.80 23.91
N ALA A 409 0.51 -17.01 24.95
CA ALA A 409 1.50 -16.63 25.97
C ALA A 409 1.98 -17.79 26.87
N GLY A 410 1.43 -19.00 26.73
CA GLY A 410 1.71 -20.15 27.59
C GLY A 410 3.20 -20.50 27.75
N PRO A 411 3.98 -20.67 26.67
CA PRO A 411 5.42 -20.95 26.77
C PRO A 411 6.20 -19.86 27.51
N LEU A 412 5.85 -18.59 27.30
CA LEU A 412 6.47 -17.45 27.98
C LEU A 412 6.16 -17.48 29.48
N VAL A 413 4.89 -17.70 29.85
CA VAL A 413 4.45 -17.81 31.25
C VAL A 413 5.13 -18.98 31.95
N LEU A 414 5.27 -20.13 31.29
CA LEU A 414 5.98 -21.30 31.83
C LEU A 414 7.46 -21.01 32.08
N LEU A 415 8.14 -20.33 31.14
CA LEU A 415 9.56 -19.98 31.31
C LEU A 415 9.76 -18.96 32.44
N LEU A 416 8.92 -17.92 32.51
CA LEU A 416 8.96 -16.93 33.59
C LEU A 416 8.65 -17.58 34.95
N GLY A 417 7.62 -18.43 35.01
CA GLY A 417 7.25 -19.16 36.22
C GLY A 417 8.34 -20.12 36.68
N GLY A 418 8.92 -20.89 35.77
CA GLY A 418 10.04 -21.80 36.05
C GLY A 418 11.30 -21.05 36.52
N GLY A 419 11.62 -19.92 35.89
CA GLY A 419 12.72 -19.05 36.31
C GLY A 419 12.51 -18.48 37.72
N LEU A 420 11.30 -18.01 38.03
CA LEU A 420 10.95 -17.53 39.37
C LEU A 420 11.01 -18.64 40.42
N ALA A 421 10.55 -19.85 40.09
CA ALA A 421 10.63 -21.00 41.00
C ALA A 421 12.09 -21.39 41.29
N LEU A 422 12.97 -21.38 40.28
CA LEU A 422 14.40 -21.62 40.46
C LEU A 422 15.07 -20.53 41.31
N LEU A 423 14.73 -19.26 41.08
CA LEU A 423 15.22 -18.15 41.90
C LEU A 423 14.75 -18.26 43.35
N ALA A 424 13.49 -18.63 43.58
CA ALA A 424 12.95 -18.86 44.91
C ALA A 424 13.65 -20.04 45.61
N ALA A 425 13.93 -21.13 44.89
CA ALA A 425 14.67 -22.27 45.40
C ALA A 425 16.12 -21.90 45.75
N ALA A 426 16.80 -21.13 44.90
CA ALA A 426 18.15 -20.64 45.15
C ALA A 426 18.21 -19.68 46.34
N ALA A 427 17.26 -18.74 46.43
CA ALA A 427 17.12 -17.85 47.58
C ALA A 427 16.82 -18.62 48.87
N GLY A 428 15.95 -19.63 48.81
CA GLY A 428 15.64 -20.52 49.93
C GLY A 428 16.86 -21.33 50.38
N ALA A 429 17.65 -21.86 49.44
CA ALA A 429 18.89 -22.58 49.73
C ALA A 429 19.96 -21.65 50.34
N ALA A 430 20.15 -20.45 49.78
CA ALA A 430 21.06 -19.45 50.31
C ALA A 430 20.66 -19.00 51.73
N TYR A 431 19.36 -18.79 51.95
CA TYR A 431 18.81 -18.48 53.27
C TYR A 431 19.03 -19.64 54.25
N ALA A 432 18.74 -20.89 53.86
CA ALA A 432 18.94 -22.07 54.69
C ALA A 432 20.42 -22.31 55.06
N TYR A 433 21.34 -21.97 54.15
CA TYR A 433 22.78 -22.02 54.39
C TYR A 433 23.27 -20.89 55.32
N GLY A 434 22.76 -19.67 55.13
CA GLY A 434 23.14 -18.49 55.90
C GLY A 434 22.47 -18.34 57.27
N ARG A 435 21.37 -19.06 57.52
CA ARG A 435 20.60 -18.93 58.77
C ARG A 435 21.45 -19.36 59.99
N PRO A 436 21.56 -18.51 61.03
CA PRO A 436 22.23 -18.88 62.27
C PRO A 436 21.45 -20.00 62.97
N ARG A 437 22.18 -21.03 63.41
CA ARG A 437 21.68 -22.18 64.17
C ARG A 437 22.19 -22.11 65.59
N ARG A 438 21.31 -22.43 66.55
CA ARG A 438 21.68 -22.54 67.97
C ARG A 438 21.90 -24.00 68.29
N VAL A 439 23.03 -24.31 68.89
CA VAL A 439 23.39 -25.66 69.32
C VAL A 439 23.61 -25.63 70.80
N GLN A 440 22.89 -26.49 71.53
CA GLN A 440 23.18 -26.71 72.93
C GLN A 440 24.25 -27.79 73.03
N LEU A 441 25.24 -27.55 73.89
CA LEU A 441 26.35 -28.45 74.16
C LEU A 441 26.43 -28.61 75.67
N VAL A 442 26.65 -29.83 76.15
CA VAL A 442 27.00 -30.05 77.55
C VAL A 442 28.50 -30.31 77.59
N VAL A 443 29.23 -29.45 78.30
CA VAL A 443 30.68 -29.55 78.52
C VAL A 443 30.89 -29.64 80.03
N GLU A 444 31.42 -30.76 80.52
CA GLU A 444 31.66 -30.97 81.97
C GLU A 444 30.42 -30.67 82.82
N ASP A 445 29.28 -31.26 82.42
CA ASP A 445 27.95 -31.10 83.02
C ASP A 445 27.33 -29.68 83.00
N GLU A 446 27.95 -28.72 82.29
CA GLU A 446 27.41 -27.38 82.08
C GLU A 446 26.77 -27.23 80.69
N LEU A 447 25.50 -26.81 80.63
CA LEU A 447 24.79 -26.56 79.37
C LEU A 447 25.18 -25.20 78.78
N ARG A 448 25.82 -25.20 77.61
CA ARG A 448 26.22 -24.00 76.85
C ARG A 448 25.48 -23.92 75.53
N THR A 449 25.01 -22.73 75.17
CA THR A 449 24.42 -22.48 73.84
C THR A 449 25.44 -21.79 72.94
N VAL A 450 25.69 -22.37 71.78
CA VAL A 450 26.61 -21.84 70.78
C VAL A 450 25.83 -21.50 69.51
N HIS A 451 26.10 -20.31 68.96
CA HIS A 451 25.54 -19.87 67.68
C HIS A 451 26.52 -20.17 66.56
N THR A 452 26.05 -20.91 65.57
CA THR A 452 26.86 -21.41 64.45
C THR A 452 26.06 -21.32 63.15
N ARG A 453 26.64 -21.71 62.01
CA ARG A 453 25.97 -21.73 60.70
C ARG A 453 26.40 -22.97 59.91
N ALA A 454 25.62 -23.36 58.91
CA ALA A 454 25.99 -24.48 58.04
C ALA A 454 27.38 -24.24 57.39
N GLY A 455 28.23 -25.26 57.40
CA GLY A 455 29.61 -25.21 56.91
C GLY A 455 30.63 -24.67 57.93
N ALA A 456 30.20 -24.08 59.05
CA ALA A 456 31.13 -23.60 60.08
C ALA A 456 31.67 -24.73 60.96
N THR A 457 32.93 -24.61 61.34
CA THR A 457 33.58 -25.47 62.33
C THR A 457 34.14 -24.58 63.44
N GLN A 458 33.69 -24.80 64.67
CA GLN A 458 34.06 -23.98 65.82
C GLN A 458 34.75 -24.85 66.89
N PRO A 459 35.92 -24.45 67.40
CA PRO A 459 36.54 -25.15 68.52
C PRO A 459 35.75 -24.93 69.82
N ILE A 460 35.67 -25.98 70.64
CA ILE A 460 35.01 -25.99 71.95
C ILE A 460 36.10 -26.16 73.02
N TYR A 461 36.04 -25.34 74.06
CA TYR A 461 37.04 -25.28 75.13
C TYR A 461 36.43 -25.62 76.50
N ASP A 462 37.24 -26.24 77.36
CA ASP A 462 36.92 -26.48 78.77
C ASP A 462 37.07 -25.22 79.63
N LYS A 463 36.79 -25.32 80.93
CA LYS A 463 36.94 -24.19 81.89
C LYS A 463 38.41 -23.77 82.09
N ALA A 464 39.36 -24.65 81.80
CA ALA A 464 40.80 -24.37 81.87
C ALA A 464 41.35 -23.74 80.58
N GLY A 465 40.50 -23.53 79.56
CA GLY A 465 40.88 -22.93 78.27
C GLY A 465 41.49 -23.90 77.27
N ASN A 466 41.49 -25.22 77.54
CA ASN A 466 42.00 -26.21 76.60
C ASN A 466 40.91 -26.65 75.62
N GLN A 467 41.30 -26.91 74.38
CA GLN A 467 40.37 -27.40 73.36
C GLN A 467 40.00 -28.85 73.65
N VAL A 468 38.69 -29.13 73.74
CA VAL A 468 38.15 -30.45 74.08
C VAL A 468 37.41 -31.12 72.91
N ALA A 469 36.89 -30.35 71.96
CA ALA A 469 36.25 -30.85 70.74
C ALA A 469 36.18 -29.76 69.66
N ARG A 470 35.74 -30.12 68.44
CA ARG A 470 35.32 -29.19 67.40
C ARG A 470 33.87 -29.45 67.00
N LEU A 471 33.03 -28.42 67.09
CA LEU A 471 31.67 -28.48 66.60
C LEU A 471 31.65 -28.16 65.10
N LYS A 472 31.31 -29.14 64.26
CA LYS A 472 31.04 -28.94 62.83
C LYS A 472 29.53 -28.93 62.60
N THR A 473 29.05 -27.84 62.01
CA THR A 473 27.64 -27.72 61.62
C THR A 473 27.48 -27.98 60.14
N THR A 474 26.70 -28.99 59.78
CA THR A 474 26.36 -29.32 58.39
C THR A 474 25.00 -28.75 58.01
N LEU A 475 24.61 -28.90 56.75
CA LEU A 475 23.26 -28.57 56.31
C LEU A 475 22.19 -29.39 57.05
N PHE A 476 22.51 -30.62 57.44
CA PHE A 476 21.55 -31.60 57.97
C PHE A 476 21.66 -31.86 59.49
N GLY A 477 22.67 -31.30 60.18
CA GLY A 477 22.81 -31.48 61.63
C GLY A 477 24.13 -30.97 62.19
N HIS A 478 24.43 -31.40 63.41
CA HIS A 478 25.64 -31.03 64.16
C HIS A 478 26.46 -32.28 64.46
N GLN A 479 27.77 -32.17 64.35
CA GLN A 479 28.71 -33.25 64.64
C GLN A 479 29.84 -32.71 65.51
N LEU A 480 30.23 -33.49 66.52
CA LEU A 480 31.45 -33.26 67.27
C LEU A 480 32.58 -34.03 66.59
N LEU A 481 33.63 -33.31 66.24
CA LEU A 481 34.86 -33.85 65.66
C LEU A 481 36.00 -33.66 66.66
N ASP A 482 37.07 -34.44 66.50
CA ASP A 482 38.32 -34.31 67.27
C ASP A 482 38.08 -34.27 68.80
N LEU A 483 37.25 -35.20 69.31
CA LEU A 483 36.94 -35.30 70.73
C LEU A 483 38.20 -35.78 71.48
N ARG A 484 38.68 -34.97 72.44
CA ARG A 484 39.84 -35.31 73.26
C ARG A 484 39.51 -36.48 74.19
N GLU A 485 40.41 -37.45 74.26
CA GLU A 485 40.25 -38.64 75.11
C GLU A 485 40.10 -38.23 76.59
N GLY A 486 39.03 -38.72 77.24
CA GLY A 486 38.66 -38.34 78.62
C GLY A 486 37.79 -37.08 78.77
N ALA A 487 37.52 -36.33 77.70
CA ALA A 487 36.67 -35.13 77.78
C ALA A 487 35.17 -35.48 77.79
N GLN A 488 34.40 -34.85 78.68
CA GLN A 488 32.95 -35.00 78.76
C GLN A 488 32.23 -33.91 77.96
N VAL A 489 32.15 -34.10 76.63
CA VAL A 489 31.42 -33.20 75.73
C VAL A 489 30.35 -33.97 74.96
N ARG A 490 29.10 -33.53 75.05
CA ARG A 490 27.97 -34.11 74.29
C ARG A 490 27.08 -33.04 73.70
N LEU A 491 26.49 -33.34 72.54
CA LEU A 491 25.44 -32.50 71.96
C LEU A 491 24.20 -32.56 72.88
N GLY A 492 23.68 -31.40 73.25
CA GLY A 492 22.37 -31.28 73.88
C GLY A 492 21.27 -31.66 72.88
N ARG A 493 20.14 -32.17 73.37
CA ARG A 493 19.00 -32.53 72.51
C ARG A 493 18.42 -31.31 71.81
#